data_AF-I0JZJ3-F1
#
_entry.id   AF-I0JZJ3-F1
#
_cell.length_a   1.000
_cell.length_b   1.000
_cell.length_c   1.000
_cell.angle_alpha   90.00
_cell.angle_beta   90.00
_cell.angle_gamma   90.00
#
_symmetry.space_group_name_H-M   'P 1'
#
loop_
_entity.id
_entity.type
_entity.pdbx_description
1 polymer ?
#
loop_
_entity_poly.entity_id
_entity_poly.type
_entity_poly.pdbx_seq_one_letter_code
_entity_poly.pdbx_strand_id
1 'polypeptide(L)' 'MFLRIVPIRRPSGKVDQNVLLVESYYDGGKIKQRTIAYLGRKELLAPHVDRLVELLRGEPWEMTGC' A
#
# COMPACT_ATOMS: atom_id res chain seq x y z
N MET A 1 -2.84 -10.35 4.37
CA MET A 1 -2.51 -8.92 4.24
C MET A 1 -3.53 -8.25 3.33
N PHE A 2 -3.76 -6.95 3.47
CA PHE A 2 -4.67 -6.19 2.59
C PHE A 2 -4.23 -4.73 2.48
N LEU A 3 -4.69 -4.03 1.45
CA LEU A 3 -4.45 -2.61 1.26
C LEU A 3 -5.50 -1.77 1.98
N ARG A 4 -5.07 -0.73 2.68
CA ARG A 4 -5.94 0.24 3.34
C ARG A 4 -5.62 1.65 2.86
N ILE A 5 -6.65 2.40 2.46
CA ILE A 5 -6.52 3.82 2.14
C ILE A 5 -6.81 4.63 3.40
N VAL A 6 -5.90 5.55 3.75
CA VAL A 6 -6.04 6.44 4.91
C VAL A 6 -5.84 7.90 4.50
N PRO A 7 -6.69 8.84 4.98
CA PRO A 7 -6.46 10.26 4.80
C PRO A 7 -5.31 10.74 5.71
N ILE A 8 -4.36 11.48 5.15
CA ILE A 8 -3.30 12.16 5.90
C ILE A 8 -3.42 13.66 5.67
N ARG A 9 -3.65 14.41 6.74
CA ARG A 9 -3.74 15.86 6.71
C ARG A 9 -2.33 16.46 6.74
N ARG A 10 -2.01 17.28 5.73
CA ARG A 10 -0.73 17.99 5.62
C ARG A 10 -0.78 19.31 6.39
N PRO A 11 0.38 19.87 6.78
CA PRO A 11 0.46 21.22 7.36
C PRO A 11 -0.18 22.30 6.49
N SER A 12 -0.18 22.12 5.16
CA SER A 12 -0.84 23.04 4.21
C SER A 12 -2.37 22.99 4.22
N GLY A 13 -2.99 22.15 5.06
CA GLY A 13 -4.44 21.93 5.09
C GLY A 13 -4.95 20.94 4.03
N LYS A 14 -4.12 20.53 3.07
CA LYS A 14 -4.46 19.50 2.08
C LYS A 14 -4.59 18.12 2.74
N VAL A 15 -5.55 17.31 2.29
CA VAL A 15 -5.69 15.91 2.68
C VAL A 15 -5.26 15.03 1.51
N ASP A 16 -4.20 14.25 1.70
CA ASP A 16 -3.76 13.24 0.72
C ASP A 16 -4.28 11.86 1.14
N GLN A 17 -4.62 11.02 0.16
CA GLN A 17 -4.99 9.62 0.42
C GLN A 17 -3.73 8.77 0.32
N ASN A 18 -3.37 8.02 1.37
CA ASN A 18 -2.20 7.14 1.37
C ASN A 18 -2.64 5.68 1.42
N VAL A 19 -1.94 4.84 0.66
CA VAL A 19 -2.14 3.39 0.63
C VAL A 19 -1.15 2.74 1.59
N LEU A 20 -1.68 1.95 2.52
CA LEU A 20 -0.92 1.18 3.49
C LEU A 20 -1.09 -0.32 3.21
N LEU A 21 -0.02 -1.09 3.38
CA LEU A 21 -0.11 -2.53 3.49
C LEU A 21 -0.31 -2.89 4.97
N VAL A 22 -1.41 -3.58 5.26
CA VAL A 22 -1.81 -3.98 6.60
C VAL A 22 -1.85 -5.49 6.69
N GLU A 23 -1.41 -6.03 7.81
CA GLU A 23 -1.62 -7.44 8.14
C GLU A 23 -2.48 -7.60 9.38
N SER A 24 -3.23 -8.69 9.41
CA SER A 24 -3.97 -9.14 10.58
C SER A 24 -3.13 -10.18 11.32
N TYR A 25 -3.11 -10.12 12.65
CA TYR A 25 -2.43 -11.08 13.51
C TYR A 25 -3.30 -11.41 14.71
N TYR A 26 -3.11 -12.59 15.28
CA TYR A 26 -3.76 -12.99 16.52
C TYR A 26 -2.92 -12.56 17.71
N ASP A 27 -3.57 -11.93 18.69
CA ASP A 27 -2.94 -11.52 19.95
C ASP A 27 -3.96 -11.63 21.08
N GLY A 28 -3.67 -12.50 22.06
CA GLY A 28 -4.51 -12.70 23.24
C GLY A 28 -5.97 -13.09 22.92
N GLY A 29 -6.18 -13.95 21.92
CA GLY A 29 -7.51 -14.40 21.49
C GLY A 29 -8.30 -13.37 20.68
N LYS A 30 -7.69 -12.25 20.28
CA LYS A 30 -8.32 -11.23 19.43
C LYS A 30 -7.54 -11.09 18.12
N ILE A 31 -8.27 -10.84 17.04
CA ILE A 31 -7.64 -10.42 15.77
C ILE A 31 -7.30 -8.94 15.89
N LYS A 32 -6.02 -8.61 15.72
CA LYS A 32 -5.50 -7.24 15.64
C LYS A 32 -4.93 -6.98 14.25
N GLN A 33 -4.69 -5.70 13.95
CA GLN A 33 -4.11 -5.27 12.69
C GLN A 33 -2.90 -4.39 12.94
N ARG A 34 -1.87 -4.49 12.09
CA ARG A 34 -0.72 -3.57 12.09
C ARG A 34 -0.35 -3.18 10.67
N THR A 35 0.08 -1.93 10.50
CA THR A 35 0.69 -1.47 9.26
C THR A 35 2.07 -2.08 9.14
N ILE A 36 2.33 -2.73 8.01
CA ILE A 36 3.65 -3.32 7.71
C ILE A 36 4.42 -2.51 6.66
N ALA A 37 3.74 -1.74 5.81
CA ALA A 37 4.39 -0.81 4.90
C ALA A 37 3.49 0.38 4.54
N TYR A 38 4.12 1.54 4.30
CA TYR A 38 3.51 2.70 3.65
C TYR A 38 3.86 2.65 2.18
N LEU A 39 2.87 2.41 1.31
CA LEU A 39 3.13 2.27 -0.13
C LEU A 39 3.19 3.64 -0.83
N GLY A 40 2.54 4.65 -0.26
CA GLY A 40 2.58 6.03 -0.75
C GLY A 40 1.20 6.59 -1.09
N ARG A 41 1.19 7.72 -1.80
CA ARG A 41 -0.05 8.43 -2.14
C ARG A 41 -0.84 7.68 -3.21
N LYS A 42 -2.13 7.51 -2.99
CA LYS A 42 -3.06 6.88 -3.93
C LYS A 42 -2.95 7.49 -5.33
N GLU A 43 -2.95 8.81 -5.43
CA GLU A 43 -2.95 9.52 -6.71
C GLU A 43 -1.65 9.32 -7.48
N LEU A 44 -0.53 9.16 -6.77
CA LEU A 44 0.76 8.86 -7.38
C LEU A 44 0.93 7.38 -7.70
N LEU A 45 0.28 6.51 -6.94
CA LEU A 45 0.34 5.06 -7.16
C LEU A 45 -0.62 4.62 -8.26
N ALA A 46 -1.72 5.33 -8.50
CA ALA A 46 -2.76 4.94 -9.45
C ALA A 46 -2.21 4.60 -10.86
N PRO A 47 -1.27 5.36 -11.45
CA PRO A 47 -0.70 5.01 -12.75
C PRO A 47 0.24 3.79 -12.74
N HIS A 48 0.61 3.29 -11.56
CA HIS A 48 1.64 2.26 -11.36
C HIS A 48 1.11 1.03 -10.60
N VAL A 49 -0.21 0.91 -10.43
CA VAL A 49 -0.81 -0.15 -9.60
C VAL A 49 -0.45 -1.54 -10.13
N ASP A 50 -0.55 -1.75 -11.43
CA ASP A 50 -0.27 -3.06 -12.04
C ASP A 50 1.18 -3.48 -11.78
N ARG A 51 2.12 -2.55 -12.00
CA ARG A 51 3.55 -2.79 -11.73
C ARG A 51 3.85 -2.99 -10.25
N LEU A 52 3.13 -2.31 -9.36
CA LEU A 52 3.23 -2.54 -7.92
C LEU A 52 2.73 -3.94 -7.55
N VAL A 53 1.66 -4.42 -8.20
CA VAL A 53 1.12 -5.78 -7.98
C VAL A 53 2.12 -6.84 -8.43
N GLU A 54 2.74 -6.69 -9.60
CA GLU A 54 3.79 -7.59 -10.11
C GLU A 54 4.97 -7.69 -9.13
N LEU A 55 5.48 -6.52 -8.68
CA LEU A 55 6.57 -6.44 -7.70
C LEU A 55 6.21 -7.14 -6.38
N LEU A 56 4.99 -6.93 -5.88
CA LEU A 56 4.54 -7.55 -4.63
C LEU A 56 4.28 -9.06 -4.74
N ARG A 57 3.99 -9.56 -5.94
CA ARG A 57 3.86 -11.00 -6.22
C ARG A 57 5.20 -11.70 -6.38
N GLY A 58 6.30 -10.94 -6.51
CA GLY A 58 7.61 -11.48 -6.84
C GLY A 58 7.64 -12.08 -8.24
N GLU A 59 6.77 -11.61 -9.14
CA GLU A 59 6.80 -12.02 -10.54
C GLU A 59 8.09 -11.49 -11.19
N PRO A 60 8.80 -12.32 -11.98
CA PRO A 60 10.00 -11.88 -12.65
C PRO A 60 9.65 -10.71 -13.57
N TRP A 61 10.39 -9.62 -13.43
CA TRP A 61 10.34 -8.50 -14.36
C TRP A 61 10.83 -8.99 -15.72
N GLU A 62 9.93 -9.41 -16.60
CA GLU A 62 10.27 -9.56 -18.01
C GLU A 62 10.51 -8.15 -18.56
N MET A 63 11.78 -7.79 -18.75
CA MET A 63 12.14 -6.66 -19.61
C MET A 63 11.72 -7.00 -21.05
N THR A 64 10.45 -6.87 -21.36
CA THR A 64 10.03 -6.73 -22.76
C THR A 64 10.20 -5.27 -23.17
N GLY A 65 11.39 -4.97 -23.67
CA GLY A 65 11.60 -3.99 -24.75
C GLY A 65 11.63 -2.51 -24.38
N CYS A 66 12.68 -1.83 -24.84
CA CYS A 66 12.77 -0.38 -25.00
C CYS A 66 11.74 0.15 -26.00
#